data_AF-A0A6A6R0C3-F1
#
_entry.id   AF-A0A6A6R0C3-F1
#
_cell.length_a   1.000
_cell.length_b   1.000
_cell.length_c   1.000
_cell.angle_alpha   90.00
_cell.angle_beta   90.00
_cell.angle_gamma   90.00
#
_symmetry.space_group_name_H-M   'P 1'
#
loop_
_entity.id
_entity.type
_entity.pdbx_description
1 polymer ?
#
loop_
_entity_poly.entity_id
_entity_poly.type
_entity_poly.pdbx_seq_one_letter_code
_entity_poly.pdbx_strand_id
1 'polypeptide(L)'
;MAYWNKKAWISPEARENEKFQVVMNSMRRLFPKSEVAKMDKTAWLAHRQAVVESRTKELERAVAIKEEGLGKGGQQQILNRLKEKNFPENHGVVLCEKTIWCPKWQLKEEMAPWPTLPEMKWEGDDRAKTTVGRFLPLPREPGSAAVAWHNLRVLPAFPFDDVRKIPTLEDVLLPVDEIDEEFVPDLLNSELLEALKLEGDA
;
A
#
# COMPACT_ATOMS: atom_id res chain seq x y z
N MET A 1 10.83 35.74 -18.17
CA MET A 1 11.85 36.43 -17.33
C MET A 1 13.08 35.54 -17.26
N ALA A 2 14.23 36.02 -17.76
CA ALA A 2 15.46 35.24 -17.86
C ALA A 2 16.16 35.16 -16.48
N TYR A 3 16.44 33.95 -16.00
CA TYR A 3 17.24 33.73 -14.78
C TYR A 3 18.71 33.61 -15.16
N TRP A 4 19.43 34.72 -15.07
CA TRP A 4 20.89 34.74 -15.18
C TRP A 4 21.50 34.64 -13.78
N ASN A 5 21.50 33.45 -13.19
CA ASN A 5 22.21 33.23 -11.92
C ASN A 5 23.70 33.08 -12.21
N LYS A 6 24.44 34.20 -12.12
CA LYS A 6 25.89 34.15 -12.02
C LYS A 6 26.24 33.38 -10.75
N LYS A 7 26.96 32.26 -10.88
CA LYS A 7 27.56 31.53 -9.74
C LYS A 7 28.68 32.39 -9.15
N ALA A 8 28.31 33.43 -8.42
CA ALA A 8 29.26 34.15 -7.58
C ALA A 8 29.66 33.22 -6.43
N TRP A 9 30.94 33.20 -6.10
CA TRP A 9 31.39 32.56 -4.87
C TRP A 9 30.78 33.32 -3.69
N ILE A 10 30.05 32.61 -2.83
CA ILE A 10 29.44 33.14 -1.62
C ILE A 10 30.16 32.48 -0.45
N SER A 11 30.54 33.26 0.56
CA SER A 11 31.16 32.70 1.75
C SER A 11 30.20 31.72 2.45
N PRO A 12 30.70 30.66 3.10
CA PRO A 12 29.85 29.71 3.81
C PRO A 12 28.91 30.38 4.82
N GLU A 13 29.40 31.40 5.53
CA GLU A 13 28.64 32.18 6.51
C GLU A 13 27.51 32.99 5.87
N ALA A 14 27.77 33.65 4.73
CA ALA A 14 26.74 34.40 4.01
C ALA A 14 25.64 33.45 3.50
N ARG A 15 26.01 32.25 3.04
CA ARG A 15 25.05 31.22 2.63
C ARG A 15 24.20 30.71 3.78
N GLU A 16 24.74 30.64 4.99
CA GLU A 16 23.96 30.28 6.20
C GLU A 16 23.00 31.39 6.63
N ASN A 17 23.44 32.64 6.55
CA ASN A 17 22.58 33.79 6.80
C ASN A 17 21.40 33.84 5.83
N GLU A 18 21.62 33.64 4.53
CA GLU A 18 20.55 33.57 3.54
C GLU A 18 19.55 32.46 3.85
N LYS A 19 20.04 31.26 4.20
CA LYS A 19 19.17 30.13 4.58
C LYS A 19 18.33 30.44 5.82
N PHE A 20 18.94 31.03 6.84
CA PHE A 20 18.23 31.46 8.04
C PHE A 20 17.13 32.45 7.69
N GLN A 21 17.44 33.49 6.91
CA GLN A 21 16.46 34.50 6.50
C GLN A 21 15.29 33.90 5.71
N VAL A 22 15.58 33.01 4.74
CA VAL A 22 14.54 32.34 3.93
C VAL A 22 13.62 31.50 4.82
N VAL A 23 14.18 30.71 5.74
CA VAL A 23 13.41 29.85 6.64
C VAL A 23 12.62 30.68 7.65
N MET A 24 13.21 31.72 8.24
CA MET A 24 12.51 32.55 9.21
C MET A 24 11.40 33.38 8.57
N ASN A 25 11.61 33.90 7.36
CA ASN A 25 10.57 34.62 6.63
C ASN A 25 9.41 33.69 6.25
N SER A 26 9.68 32.45 5.83
CA SER A 26 8.63 31.49 5.54
C SER A 26 7.89 31.05 6.81
N MET A 27 8.60 30.79 7.91
CA MET A 27 8.01 30.40 9.19
C MET A 27 7.16 31.52 9.79
N ARG A 28 7.61 32.78 9.75
CA ARG A 28 6.82 33.93 10.20
C ARG A 28 5.57 34.15 9.35
N ARG A 29 5.65 33.89 8.04
CA ARG A 29 4.51 34.03 7.12
C ARG A 29 3.48 32.93 7.29
N LEU A 30 3.93 31.67 7.40
CA LEU A 30 3.05 30.49 7.40
C LEU A 30 2.63 30.08 8.81
N PHE A 31 3.52 30.21 9.79
CA PHE A 31 3.34 29.72 11.17
C PHE A 31 3.80 30.75 12.21
N PRO A 32 3.14 31.92 12.29
CA PRO A 32 3.57 33.04 13.13
C PRO A 32 3.59 32.73 14.64
N LYS A 33 2.77 31.76 15.08
CA LYS A 33 2.70 31.34 16.50
C LYS A 33 3.76 30.30 16.88
N SER A 34 4.48 29.74 15.92
CA SER A 34 5.48 28.70 16.18
C SER A 34 6.67 29.26 16.97
N GLU A 35 7.25 28.43 17.84
CA GLU A 35 8.46 28.80 18.60
C GLU A 35 9.66 29.01 17.67
N VAL A 36 9.74 28.23 16.58
CA VAL A 36 10.77 28.34 15.55
C VAL A 36 10.77 29.72 14.89
N ALA A 37 9.61 30.34 14.67
CA ALA A 37 9.51 31.68 14.06
C ALA A 37 10.07 32.81 14.96
N LYS A 38 10.24 32.54 16.26
CA LYS A 38 10.79 33.48 17.26
C LYS A 38 12.27 33.22 17.58
N MET A 39 12.88 32.17 17.01
CA MET A 39 14.27 31.81 17.30
C MET A 39 15.26 32.82 16.72
N ASP A 40 16.35 33.05 17.45
CA ASP A 40 17.53 33.75 16.95
C ASP A 40 18.41 32.80 16.13
N LYS A 41 19.36 33.34 15.35
CA LYS A 41 20.22 32.57 14.43
C LYS A 41 20.99 31.46 15.16
N THR A 42 21.52 31.75 16.35
CA THR A 42 22.28 30.78 17.17
C THR A 42 21.39 29.63 17.65
N ALA A 43 20.20 29.95 18.17
CA ALA A 43 19.20 28.98 18.58
C ALA A 43 18.71 28.13 17.39
N TRP A 44 18.55 28.74 16.20
CA TRP A 44 18.16 28.02 14.98
C TRP A 44 19.25 27.05 14.51
N LEU A 45 20.53 27.43 14.60
CA LEU A 45 21.64 26.52 14.28
C LEU A 45 21.69 25.32 15.23
N ALA A 46 21.54 25.55 16.52
CA ALA A 46 21.48 24.48 17.53
C ALA A 46 20.26 23.56 17.31
N HIS A 47 19.09 24.13 17.05
CA HIS A 47 17.88 23.36 16.71
C HIS A 47 18.09 22.52 15.45
N ARG A 48 18.72 23.09 14.41
CA ARG A 48 19.00 22.37 13.16
C ARG A 48 19.98 21.21 13.38
N GLN A 49 20.99 21.37 14.23
CA GLN A 49 21.88 20.28 14.62
C GLN A 49 21.10 19.19 15.37
N ALA A 50 20.26 19.55 16.34
CA ALA A 50 19.44 18.61 17.08
C ALA A 50 18.46 17.82 16.17
N VAL A 51 17.87 18.46 15.15
CA VAL A 51 17.00 17.79 14.17
C VAL A 51 17.78 16.82 13.28
N VAL A 52 19.03 17.15 12.93
CA VAL A 52 19.89 16.23 12.18
C VAL A 52 20.22 15.01 13.05
N GLU A 53 20.61 15.24 14.31
CA GLU A 53 20.92 14.17 15.27
C GLU A 53 19.69 13.29 15.59
N SER A 54 18.49 13.86 15.67
CA SER A 54 17.28 13.08 15.88
C SER A 54 16.98 12.19 14.68
N ARG A 55 17.11 12.73 13.47
CA ARG A 55 16.91 11.97 12.22
C ARG A 55 17.96 10.88 12.04
N THR A 56 19.23 11.12 12.39
CA THR A 56 20.25 10.07 12.31
C THR A 56 19.94 8.95 13.29
N LYS A 57 19.53 9.26 14.53
CA LYS A 57 19.10 8.25 15.51
C LYS A 57 17.86 7.46 15.05
N GLU A 58 16.89 8.10 14.42
CA GLU A 58 15.73 7.41 13.83
C GLU A 58 16.14 6.46 12.71
N LEU A 59 17.05 6.90 11.84
CA LEU A 59 17.59 6.07 10.76
C LEU A 59 18.40 4.90 11.32
N GLU A 60 19.23 5.12 12.33
CA GLU A 60 19.98 4.06 13.01
C GLU A 60 19.04 3.02 13.64
N ARG A 61 17.96 3.46 14.29
CA ARG A 61 16.92 2.55 14.81
C ARG A 61 16.24 1.77 13.70
N ALA A 62 15.88 2.43 12.60
CA ALA A 62 15.24 1.78 11.46
C ALA A 62 16.15 0.75 10.81
N VAL A 63 17.45 1.05 10.70
CA VAL A 63 18.47 0.11 10.22
C VAL A 63 18.62 -1.06 11.19
N ALA A 64 18.73 -0.82 12.50
CA ALA A 64 18.82 -1.87 13.51
C ALA A 64 17.59 -2.80 13.48
N ILE A 65 16.37 -2.24 13.41
CA ILE A 65 15.13 -3.02 13.28
C ILE A 65 15.15 -3.85 11.98
N LYS A 66 15.63 -3.27 10.88
CA LYS A 66 15.72 -3.97 9.60
C LYS A 66 16.77 -5.08 9.63
N GLU A 67 17.92 -4.87 10.27
CA GLU A 67 18.97 -5.87 10.46
C GLU A 67 18.49 -7.01 11.37
N GLU A 68 17.83 -6.70 12.49
CA GLU A 68 17.18 -7.69 13.35
C GLU A 68 16.07 -8.45 12.61
N GLY A 69 15.28 -7.75 11.79
CA GLY A 69 14.24 -8.33 10.95
C GLY A 69 14.79 -9.20 9.81
N LEU A 70 15.94 -8.85 9.24
CA LEU A 70 16.65 -9.64 8.23
C LEU A 70 17.22 -10.94 8.83
N GLY A 71 17.70 -10.91 10.08
CA GLY A 71 18.12 -12.12 10.82
C GLY A 71 16.98 -13.08 11.13
N LYS A 72 15.75 -12.56 11.23
CA LYS A 72 14.50 -13.34 11.36
C LYS A 72 13.75 -13.48 10.03
N GLY A 73 14.36 -13.05 8.92
CA GLY A 73 13.75 -12.95 7.59
C GLY A 73 13.58 -14.29 6.85
N GLY A 74 13.60 -15.41 7.57
CA GLY A 74 12.88 -16.57 7.07
C GLY A 74 11.41 -16.21 7.16
N GLN A 75 10.71 -16.14 6.03
CA GLN A 75 9.23 -16.15 6.01
C GLN A 75 8.79 -17.07 7.15
N GLN A 76 8.10 -16.54 8.17
CA GLN A 76 7.50 -17.41 9.19
C GLN A 76 6.78 -18.48 8.39
N GLN A 77 7.25 -19.73 8.50
CA GLN A 77 6.59 -20.83 7.83
C GLN A 77 5.18 -20.78 8.40
N ILE A 78 4.23 -20.32 7.57
CA ILE A 78 2.83 -20.38 7.90
C ILE A 78 2.62 -21.87 8.16
N LEU A 79 2.49 -22.23 9.44
CA LEU A 79 2.35 -23.60 9.86
C LEU A 79 1.14 -24.11 9.12
N ASN A 80 1.39 -24.98 8.14
CA ASN A 80 0.33 -25.55 7.34
C ASN A 80 -0.49 -26.38 8.33
N ARG A 81 -1.63 -25.86 8.81
CA ARG A 81 -2.48 -26.56 9.78
C ARG A 81 -3.00 -27.88 9.22
N LEU A 82 -2.96 -28.04 7.90
CA LEU A 82 -3.21 -29.28 7.18
C LEU A 82 -2.05 -30.30 7.21
N LYS A 83 -0.96 -29.97 7.92
CA LYS A 83 0.23 -30.77 8.29
C LYS A 83 1.00 -31.43 7.13
N GLU A 84 0.34 -32.11 6.18
CA GLU A 84 0.99 -33.01 5.21
C GLU A 84 0.26 -33.15 3.86
N LYS A 85 -0.90 -32.50 3.65
CA LYS A 85 -1.57 -32.58 2.34
C LYS A 85 -0.87 -31.67 1.32
N ASN A 86 -0.35 -32.27 0.26
CA ASN A 86 0.14 -31.54 -0.90
C ASN A 86 -1.06 -31.00 -1.67
N PHE A 87 -1.09 -29.68 -1.84
CA PHE A 87 -2.07 -29.05 -2.71
C PHE A 87 -1.63 -29.18 -4.17
N PRO A 88 -2.59 -29.34 -5.10
CA PRO A 88 -2.30 -29.18 -6.52
C PRO A 88 -1.75 -27.78 -6.81
N GLU A 89 -1.07 -27.63 -7.94
CA GLU A 89 -0.38 -26.39 -8.33
C GLU A 89 -1.32 -25.18 -8.28
N ASN A 90 -0.83 -24.06 -7.75
CA ASN A 90 -1.59 -22.80 -7.60
C ASN A 90 -2.85 -22.89 -6.75
N HIS A 91 -2.95 -23.82 -5.79
CA HIS A 91 -4.08 -23.87 -4.85
C HIS A 91 -3.70 -23.33 -3.47
N GLY A 92 -4.59 -22.50 -2.93
CA GLY A 92 -4.47 -21.92 -1.60
C GLY A 92 -4.77 -22.93 -0.51
N VAL A 93 -4.29 -22.66 0.70
CA VAL A 93 -4.58 -23.48 1.89
C VAL A 93 -6.05 -23.34 2.32
N VAL A 94 -6.64 -22.18 2.03
CA VAL A 94 -8.03 -21.85 2.35
C VAL A 94 -8.91 -22.25 1.16
N LEU A 95 -9.96 -23.04 1.42
CA LEU A 95 -10.92 -23.57 0.43
C LEU A 95 -10.34 -24.47 -0.69
N CYS A 96 -9.02 -24.67 -0.73
CA CYS A 96 -8.35 -25.36 -1.83
C CYS A 96 -8.74 -24.76 -3.20
N GLU A 97 -8.90 -23.43 -3.29
CA GLU A 97 -9.18 -22.78 -4.58
C GLU A 97 -7.89 -22.32 -5.28
N LYS A 98 -7.97 -22.16 -6.61
CA LYS A 98 -6.86 -21.62 -7.39
C LYS A 98 -6.61 -20.16 -7.02
N THR A 99 -5.38 -19.82 -6.67
CA THR A 99 -4.98 -18.47 -6.27
C THR A 99 -3.52 -18.17 -6.58
N ILE A 100 -3.20 -16.89 -6.77
CA ILE A 100 -1.82 -16.38 -6.84
C ILE A 100 -1.11 -16.37 -5.47
N TRP A 101 -1.86 -16.49 -4.37
CA TRP A 101 -1.33 -16.43 -3.00
C TRP A 101 -0.79 -17.79 -2.53
N CYS A 102 0.05 -18.42 -3.35
CA CYS A 102 0.59 -19.76 -3.10
C CYS A 102 2.10 -19.73 -2.79
N PRO A 103 2.59 -20.53 -1.82
CA PRO A 103 4.03 -20.64 -1.56
C PRO A 103 4.82 -21.21 -2.74
N LYS A 104 4.20 -22.14 -3.48
CA LYS A 104 4.73 -22.75 -4.71
C LYS A 104 3.90 -22.30 -5.90
N TRP A 105 3.77 -21.00 -6.09
CA TRP A 105 3.10 -20.48 -7.28
C TRP A 105 3.91 -20.84 -8.52
N GLN A 106 3.29 -21.58 -9.43
CA GLN A 106 3.80 -21.80 -10.77
C GLN A 106 3.20 -20.76 -11.71
N LEU A 107 4.01 -20.32 -12.67
CA LEU A 107 3.65 -19.28 -13.61
C LEU A 107 2.33 -19.65 -14.30
N LYS A 108 1.33 -18.77 -14.18
CA LYS A 108 0.16 -18.82 -15.07
C LYS A 108 0.67 -18.68 -16.51
N GLU A 109 0.12 -19.44 -17.45
CA GLU A 109 0.50 -19.38 -18.88
C GLU A 109 0.45 -17.94 -19.42
N GLU A 110 -0.52 -17.16 -18.94
CA GLU A 110 -0.70 -15.76 -19.28
C GLU A 110 -0.21 -14.86 -18.14
N MET A 111 0.99 -14.32 -18.27
CA MET A 111 1.54 -13.32 -17.36
C MET A 111 1.51 -11.93 -18.00
N ALA A 112 0.92 -10.95 -17.31
CA ALA A 112 0.97 -9.56 -17.75
C ALA A 112 2.40 -9.00 -17.61
N PRO A 113 2.88 -8.19 -18.57
CA PRO A 113 4.08 -7.40 -18.36
C PRO A 113 3.85 -6.35 -17.27
N TRP A 114 4.94 -5.81 -16.72
CA TRP A 114 4.85 -4.64 -15.85
C TRP A 114 4.19 -3.47 -16.58
N PRO A 115 3.34 -2.68 -15.89
CA PRO A 115 2.62 -1.58 -16.49
C PRO A 115 3.59 -0.53 -17.03
N THR A 116 3.17 0.09 -18.13
CA THR A 116 3.95 1.14 -18.77
C THR A 116 3.84 2.47 -18.04
N LEU A 117 4.77 3.41 -18.25
CA LEU A 117 4.71 4.74 -17.65
C LEU A 117 3.38 5.49 -17.94
N PRO A 118 2.84 5.47 -19.18
CA PRO A 118 1.55 6.08 -19.46
C PRO A 118 0.40 5.45 -18.67
N GLU A 119 0.43 4.13 -18.51
CA GLU A 119 -0.59 3.39 -17.78
C GLU A 119 -0.54 3.69 -16.27
N MET A 120 0.66 3.70 -15.69
CA MET A 120 0.86 4.10 -14.28
C MET A 120 0.41 5.54 -14.01
N LYS A 121 0.64 6.46 -14.96
CA LYS A 121 0.21 7.85 -14.83
C LYS A 121 -1.32 7.96 -14.89
N TRP A 122 -1.95 7.27 -15.85
CA TRP A 122 -3.39 7.31 -16.03
C TRP A 122 -4.13 6.71 -14.84
N GLU A 123 -3.80 5.48 -14.45
CA GLU A 123 -4.47 4.76 -13.35
C GLU A 123 -4.07 5.29 -11.95
N GLY A 124 -2.93 5.96 -11.87
CA GLY A 124 -2.41 6.60 -10.68
C GLY A 124 -2.88 8.05 -10.51
N ASP A 125 -2.03 8.99 -10.94
CA ASP A 125 -2.17 10.42 -10.64
C ASP A 125 -3.36 11.07 -11.34
N ASP A 126 -3.66 10.67 -12.58
CA ASP A 126 -4.76 11.27 -13.34
C ASP A 126 -6.11 10.72 -12.87
N ARG A 127 -6.20 9.42 -12.57
CA ARG A 127 -7.40 8.83 -11.96
C ARG A 127 -7.65 9.34 -10.55
N ALA A 128 -6.61 9.62 -9.76
CA ALA A 128 -6.76 10.20 -8.42
C ALA A 128 -7.43 11.59 -8.41
N LYS A 129 -7.39 12.31 -9.54
CA LYS A 129 -8.12 13.59 -9.71
C LYS A 129 -9.61 13.39 -10.00
N THR A 130 -10.04 12.15 -10.27
CA THR A 130 -11.45 11.79 -10.49
C THR A 130 -12.10 11.34 -9.17
N THR A 131 -13.43 11.21 -9.15
CA THR A 131 -14.19 10.70 -8.00
C THR A 131 -13.97 9.22 -7.70
N VAL A 132 -13.25 8.50 -8.57
CA VAL A 132 -13.06 7.04 -8.49
C VAL A 132 -11.79 6.64 -7.71
N GLY A 133 -10.95 7.61 -7.36
CA GLY A 133 -9.73 7.41 -6.56
C GLY A 133 -8.56 6.80 -7.33
N ARG A 134 -7.44 6.57 -6.62
CA ARG A 134 -6.23 5.96 -7.17
C ARG A 134 -6.38 4.44 -7.23
N PHE A 135 -6.03 3.83 -8.36
CA PHE A 135 -6.00 2.38 -8.48
C PHE A 135 -4.67 1.89 -9.07
N LEU A 136 -4.31 0.63 -8.84
CA LEU A 136 -3.17 0.03 -9.53
C LEU A 136 -3.59 -0.31 -10.97
N PRO A 137 -2.67 -0.21 -11.95
CA PRO A 137 -2.92 -0.70 -13.30
C PRO A 137 -3.45 -2.14 -13.31
N LEU A 138 -4.49 -2.38 -14.09
CA LEU A 138 -5.01 -3.72 -14.28
C LEU A 138 -4.01 -4.57 -15.08
N PRO A 139 -3.80 -5.85 -14.75
CA PRO A 139 -2.91 -6.72 -15.52
C PRO A 139 -3.51 -6.96 -16.91
N ARG A 140 -2.79 -6.59 -17.97
CA ARG A 140 -3.24 -6.71 -19.37
C ARG A 140 -2.38 -7.69 -20.16
N GLU A 141 -2.93 -8.20 -21.25
CA GLU A 141 -2.19 -9.01 -22.21
C GLU A 141 -1.00 -8.23 -22.79
N PRO A 142 0.11 -8.91 -23.13
CA PRO A 142 1.22 -8.27 -23.84
C PRO A 142 0.76 -7.79 -25.21
N GLY A 143 0.68 -6.46 -25.37
CA GLY A 143 0.27 -5.80 -26.60
C GLY A 143 1.42 -5.58 -27.59
N SER A 144 1.09 -5.49 -28.88
CA SER A 144 2.03 -4.97 -29.88
C SER A 144 2.16 -3.45 -29.74
N ALA A 145 3.29 -2.90 -30.17
CA ALA A 145 3.53 -1.44 -30.12
C ALA A 145 2.51 -0.61 -30.92
N ALA A 146 1.73 -1.24 -31.81
CA ALA A 146 0.70 -0.58 -32.61
C ALA A 146 -0.63 -0.40 -31.86
N VAL A 147 -0.87 -1.17 -30.80
CA VAL A 147 -2.12 -1.13 -30.04
C VAL A 147 -1.92 -0.32 -28.77
N ALA A 148 -2.77 0.69 -28.56
CA ALA A 148 -2.75 1.46 -27.33
C ALA A 148 -3.12 0.58 -26.13
N TRP A 149 -2.42 0.77 -25.01
CA TRP A 149 -2.54 -0.08 -23.81
C TRP A 149 -3.99 -0.20 -23.29
N HIS A 150 -4.79 0.85 -23.39
CA HIS A 150 -6.18 0.85 -22.90
C HIS A 150 -7.11 -0.05 -23.71
N ASN A 151 -6.73 -0.39 -24.95
CA ASN A 151 -7.46 -1.33 -25.80
C ASN A 151 -7.01 -2.79 -25.60
N LEU A 152 -5.95 -3.03 -24.82
CA LEU A 152 -5.50 -4.38 -24.50
C LEU A 152 -6.45 -5.04 -23.51
N ARG A 153 -6.71 -6.32 -23.74
CA ARG A 153 -7.58 -7.13 -22.88
C ARG A 153 -6.95 -7.27 -21.49
N VAL A 154 -7.79 -7.14 -20.45
CA VAL A 154 -7.40 -7.42 -19.07
C VAL A 154 -7.33 -8.92 -18.87
N LEU A 155 -6.24 -9.40 -18.29
CA LEU A 155 -6.06 -10.81 -17.96
C LEU A 155 -7.01 -11.19 -16.81
N PRO A 156 -7.75 -12.30 -16.93
CA PRO A 156 -8.65 -12.73 -15.87
C PRO A 156 -7.86 -13.18 -14.63
N ALA A 157 -8.25 -12.68 -13.46
CA ALA A 157 -7.77 -13.20 -12.18
C ALA A 157 -8.32 -14.62 -11.94
N PHE A 158 -7.75 -15.37 -11.01
CA PHE A 158 -8.42 -16.58 -10.55
C PHE A 158 -9.71 -16.21 -9.81
N PRO A 159 -10.76 -17.05 -9.83
CA PRO A 159 -12.05 -16.74 -9.19
C PRO A 159 -11.95 -16.35 -7.71
N PHE A 160 -10.96 -16.89 -7.00
CA PHE A 160 -10.68 -16.56 -5.59
C PHE A 160 -10.02 -15.19 -5.42
N ASP A 161 -9.20 -14.78 -6.38
CA ASP A 161 -8.44 -13.52 -6.35
C ASP A 161 -9.20 -12.35 -6.97
N ASP A 162 -10.38 -12.60 -7.55
CA ASP A 162 -11.19 -11.60 -8.21
C ASP A 162 -11.86 -10.68 -7.17
N VAL A 163 -11.54 -9.39 -7.25
CA VAL A 163 -11.98 -8.40 -6.28
C VAL A 163 -13.14 -7.61 -6.89
N ARG A 164 -14.24 -7.46 -6.14
CA ARG A 164 -15.48 -6.76 -6.58
C ARG A 164 -16.14 -7.45 -7.78
N LYS A 165 -16.48 -8.72 -7.63
CA LYS A 165 -17.37 -9.40 -8.59
C LYS A 165 -18.63 -8.57 -8.77
N ILE A 166 -19.01 -8.37 -10.02
CA ILE A 166 -20.28 -7.71 -10.35
C ILE A 166 -21.39 -8.64 -9.85
N PRO A 167 -22.32 -8.15 -9.01
CA PRO A 167 -23.43 -8.97 -8.54
C PRO A 167 -24.18 -9.56 -9.72
N THR A 168 -24.44 -10.86 -9.65
CA THR A 168 -25.33 -11.53 -10.58
C THR A 168 -26.78 -11.07 -10.34
N LEU A 169 -27.67 -11.34 -11.31
CA LEU A 169 -29.08 -11.01 -11.14
C LEU A 169 -29.67 -11.70 -9.90
N GLU A 170 -29.22 -12.93 -9.60
CA GLU A 170 -29.62 -13.66 -8.40
C GLU A 170 -29.15 -12.95 -7.13
N ASP A 171 -27.90 -12.48 -7.07
CA ASP A 171 -27.39 -11.73 -5.91
C ASP A 171 -28.19 -10.44 -5.65
N VAL A 172 -28.73 -9.81 -6.70
CA VAL A 172 -29.55 -8.59 -6.59
C VAL A 172 -30.99 -8.89 -6.18
N LEU A 173 -31.57 -9.97 -6.72
CA LEU A 173 -32.98 -10.33 -6.48
C LEU A 173 -33.17 -11.14 -5.19
N LEU A 174 -32.15 -11.87 -4.77
CA LEU A 174 -32.13 -12.74 -3.60
C LEU A 174 -30.85 -12.44 -2.79
N PRO A 175 -30.73 -11.26 -2.17
CA PRO A 175 -29.59 -10.95 -1.32
C PRO A 175 -29.52 -11.96 -0.17
N VAL A 176 -28.46 -12.77 -0.15
CA VAL A 176 -28.24 -13.85 0.85
C VAL A 176 -27.74 -13.29 2.19
N ASP A 177 -27.53 -11.99 2.29
CA ASP A 177 -26.93 -11.33 3.45
C ASP A 177 -27.87 -11.29 4.68
N GLU A 178 -29.15 -11.65 4.53
CA GLU A 178 -30.14 -11.74 5.61
C GLU A 178 -30.82 -13.12 5.59
N ILE A 179 -30.20 -14.11 6.24
CA ILE A 179 -30.92 -15.33 6.62
C ILE A 179 -31.76 -14.96 7.85
N ASP A 180 -33.09 -15.01 7.75
CA ASP A 180 -33.95 -14.79 8.92
C ASP A 180 -33.54 -15.75 10.04
N GLU A 181 -33.45 -15.22 11.27
CA GLU A 181 -33.04 -15.98 12.46
C GLU A 181 -33.86 -17.25 12.68
N GLU A 182 -35.08 -17.30 12.14
CA GLU A 182 -35.99 -18.44 12.17
C GLU A 182 -35.49 -19.65 11.36
N PHE A 183 -34.71 -19.44 10.28
CA PHE A 183 -34.17 -20.51 9.43
C PHE A 183 -32.76 -20.96 9.82
N VAL A 184 -32.08 -20.20 10.69
CA VAL A 184 -30.75 -20.54 11.20
C VAL A 184 -30.68 -21.93 11.87
N PRO A 185 -31.69 -22.39 12.65
CA PRO A 185 -31.67 -23.72 13.26
C PRO A 185 -31.76 -24.89 12.25
N ASP A 186 -32.32 -24.64 11.07
CA ASP A 186 -32.44 -25.65 10.01
C ASP A 186 -31.14 -25.77 9.19
N LEU A 187 -30.33 -24.71 9.18
CA LEU A 187 -29.09 -24.61 8.41
C LEU A 187 -27.84 -24.98 9.25
N LEU A 188 -27.90 -24.80 10.57
CA LEU A 188 -26.80 -25.11 11.49
C LEU A 188 -27.21 -26.20 12.47
N ASN A 189 -26.31 -27.16 12.73
CA ASN A 189 -26.50 -28.15 13.78
C ASN A 189 -26.65 -27.47 15.14
N SER A 190 -27.54 -28.00 15.99
CA SER A 190 -27.80 -27.49 17.34
C SER A 190 -26.53 -27.37 18.20
N GLU A 191 -25.59 -28.31 18.04
CA GLU A 191 -24.30 -28.30 18.74
C GLU A 191 -23.44 -27.07 18.38
N LEU A 192 -23.45 -26.62 17.12
CA LEU A 192 -22.71 -25.45 16.66
C LEU A 192 -23.34 -24.14 17.16
N LEU A 193 -24.67 -24.11 17.26
CA LEU A 193 -25.40 -22.96 17.78
C LEU A 193 -25.17 -22.74 19.28
N GLU A 194 -25.07 -23.81 20.06
CA GLU A 194 -24.73 -23.72 21.48
C GLU A 194 -23.28 -23.24 21.68
N ALA A 195 -22.35 -23.71 20.85
CA ALA A 195 -20.94 -23.30 20.92
C ALA A 195 -20.75 -21.80 20.60
N LEU A 196 -21.46 -21.28 19.59
CA LEU A 196 -21.40 -19.86 19.19
C LEU A 196 -22.00 -18.92 20.25
N LYS A 197 -23.07 -19.34 20.93
CA LYS A 197 -23.68 -18.53 22.00
C LYS A 197 -22.81 -18.42 23.24
N LEU A 198 -21.96 -19.41 23.51
CA LEU A 198 -21.02 -19.42 24.63
C LEU A 198 -19.86 -18.43 24.48
N GLU A 199 -19.48 -18.05 23.26
CA GLU A 199 -18.40 -17.08 23.00
C GLU A 199 -18.87 -15.61 22.99
N GLY A 200 -20.18 -15.35 22.90
CA GLY A 200 -20.76 -14.00 22.84
C GLY A 200 -20.97 -13.29 24.18
N ASP A 201 -20.89 -14.01 25.29
CA ASP A 201 -21.14 -13.50 26.66
C ASP A 201 -19.84 -13.29 27.48
N ALA A 202 -18.67 -13.21 26.83
CA ALA A 202 -17.36 -12.99 27.45
C ALA A 202 -16.79 -11.58 27.23
#